data_AF-A0A931M5P5-F1
#
_entry.id   AF-A0A931M5P5-F1
#
_cell.length_a   1.000
_cell.length_b   1.000
_cell.length_c   1.000
_cell.angle_alpha   90.00
_cell.angle_beta   90.00
_cell.angle_gamma   90.00
#
_symmetry.space_group_name_H-M   'P 1'
#
loop_
_entity.id
_entity.type
_entity.pdbx_description
1 polymer ?
#
loop_
_entity_poly.entity_id
_entity_poly.type
_entity_poly.pdbx_seq_one_letter_code
_entity_poly.pdbx_strand_id
1 'polypeptide(L)'
;QWKIDLRTDLQCYARLLHLIAHFEMGNYDILEHLIKSVYRFMAKMENLSVVEEEIFKFIRKSFHLNPKQFKDAFTSLREKLKKYEDNPLESRSFMYLDIISWLESKIENVPVQDIIKDKYLKREKNKK
;
A
#
# COMPACT_ATOMS: atom_id res chain seq x y z
N GLN A 1 -24.81 -11.78 -6.73
CA GLN A 1 -23.98 -12.56 -5.79
C GLN A 1 -22.55 -12.11 -5.99
N TRP A 2 -22.04 -11.20 -5.16
CA TRP A 2 -20.63 -10.76 -5.23
C TRP A 2 -19.77 -11.95 -4.85
N LYS A 3 -19.30 -12.70 -5.85
CA LYS A 3 -18.38 -13.80 -5.62
C LYS A 3 -17.03 -13.15 -5.34
N ILE A 4 -16.71 -13.02 -4.05
CA ILE A 4 -15.38 -12.66 -3.58
C ILE A 4 -14.42 -13.64 -4.27
N ASP A 5 -13.70 -13.17 -5.28
CA ASP A 5 -12.71 -14.00 -5.95
C ASP A 5 -11.39 -13.82 -5.22
N LEU A 6 -11.28 -14.52 -4.08
CA LEU A 6 -10.09 -14.55 -3.24
C LEU A 6 -8.81 -14.82 -4.06
N ARG A 7 -8.91 -15.63 -5.12
CA ARG A 7 -7.78 -15.91 -6.02
C ARG A 7 -7.34 -14.64 -6.74
N THR A 8 -8.30 -13.88 -7.26
CA THR A 8 -8.04 -12.60 -7.93
C THR A 8 -7.45 -11.60 -6.97
N ASP A 9 -8.06 -11.42 -5.79
CA ASP A 9 -7.55 -10.48 -4.79
C ASP A 9 -6.11 -10.83 -4.40
N LEU A 10 -5.84 -12.11 -4.10
CA LEU A 10 -4.49 -12.57 -3.75
C LEU A 10 -3.47 -12.29 -4.87
N GLN A 11 -3.84 -12.48 -6.13
CA GLN A 11 -2.97 -12.14 -7.26
C GLN A 11 -2.74 -10.63 -7.38
N CYS A 12 -3.77 -9.81 -7.17
CA CYS A 12 -3.66 -8.35 -7.18
C CYS A 12 -2.71 -7.86 -6.08
N TYR A 13 -2.95 -8.24 -4.82
CA TYR A 13 -2.14 -7.76 -3.70
C TYR A 13 -0.75 -8.37 -3.66
N ALA A 14 -0.54 -9.60 -4.14
CA ALA A 14 0.81 -10.14 -4.33
C ALA A 14 1.62 -9.32 -5.35
N ARG A 15 0.99 -8.90 -6.45
CA ARG A 15 1.64 -8.03 -7.46
C ARG A 15 1.89 -6.63 -6.91
N LEU A 16 0.98 -6.09 -6.11
CA LEU A 16 1.17 -4.80 -5.45
C LEU A 16 2.31 -4.85 -4.42
N LEU A 17 2.36 -5.91 -3.61
CA LEU A 17 3.46 -6.14 -2.66
C LEU A 17 4.79 -6.29 -3.40
N HIS A 18 4.81 -7.03 -4.50
CA HIS A 18 6.00 -7.18 -5.34
C HIS A 18 6.47 -5.83 -5.91
N LEU A 19 5.54 -4.97 -6.33
CA LEU A 19 5.83 -3.60 -6.76
C LEU A 19 6.48 -2.77 -5.64
N ILE A 20 5.94 -2.86 -4.42
CA ILE A 20 6.49 -2.18 -3.24
C ILE A 20 7.88 -2.70 -2.88
N ALA A 21 8.12 -4.01 -2.96
CA ALA A 21 9.43 -4.60 -2.69
C ALA A 21 10.50 -4.07 -3.66
N HIS A 22 10.19 -3.99 -4.97
CA HIS A 22 11.10 -3.39 -5.94
C HIS A 22 11.36 -1.90 -5.67
N PHE A 23 10.33 -1.16 -5.25
CA PHE A 23 10.47 0.22 -4.82
C PHE A 23 11.43 0.37 -3.63
N GLU A 24 11.30 -0.48 -2.61
CA GLU A 24 12.21 -0.44 -1.46
C GLU A 24 13.66 -0.78 -1.81
N MET A 25 13.86 -1.68 -2.77
CA MET A 25 15.19 -2.05 -3.25
C MET A 25 15.83 -0.99 -4.16
N GLY A 26 15.09 0.06 -4.53
CA GLY A 26 15.58 1.07 -5.47
C GLY A 26 15.69 0.58 -6.92
N ASN A 27 14.98 -0.49 -7.28
CA ASN A 27 15.01 -1.10 -8.62
C ASN A 27 14.15 -0.30 -9.62
N TYR A 28 14.45 0.99 -9.80
CA TYR A 28 13.58 1.94 -10.51
C TYR A 28 13.37 1.61 -12.00
N ASP A 29 14.39 1.08 -12.69
CA ASP A 29 14.28 0.67 -14.10
C ASP A 29 13.21 -0.42 -14.27
N ILE A 30 13.25 -1.45 -13.42
CA ILE A 30 12.25 -2.53 -13.41
C ILE A 30 10.88 -1.98 -13.00
N LEU A 31 10.87 -1.11 -11.99
CA LEU A 31 9.66 -0.57 -11.38
C LEU A 31 8.83 0.23 -12.39
N GLU A 32 9.45 0.98 -13.29
CA GLU A 32 8.77 1.78 -14.32
C GLU A 32 7.99 0.91 -15.32
N HIS A 33 8.51 -0.27 -15.63
CA HIS A 33 7.81 -1.27 -16.46
C HIS A 33 6.76 -2.04 -15.64
N LEU A 34 7.12 -2.44 -14.43
CA LEU A 34 6.28 -3.26 -13.55
C LEU A 34 4.99 -2.53 -13.20
N ILE A 35 5.05 -1.23 -12.88
CA ILE A 35 3.86 -0.45 -12.50
C ILE A 35 2.81 -0.40 -13.61
N LYS A 36 3.23 -0.28 -14.88
CA LYS A 36 2.32 -0.28 -16.03
C LYS A 36 1.66 -1.65 -16.19
N SER A 37 2.42 -2.72 -15.97
CA SER A 37 1.93 -4.11 -16.04
C SER A 37 0.92 -4.42 -14.93
N VAL A 38 1.25 -4.10 -13.67
CA VAL A 38 0.38 -4.35 -12.52
C VAL A 38 -0.90 -3.53 -12.60
N TYR A 39 -0.82 -2.24 -12.96
CA TYR A 39 -2.00 -1.39 -13.13
C TYR A 39 -2.96 -1.96 -14.18
N ARG A 40 -2.46 -2.34 -15.36
CA ARG A 40 -3.31 -2.96 -16.41
C ARG A 40 -3.94 -4.27 -15.96
N PHE A 41 -3.21 -5.07 -15.19
CA PHE A 41 -3.74 -6.32 -14.63
C PHE A 41 -4.91 -6.03 -13.69
N MET A 42 -4.72 -5.14 -12.71
CA MET A 42 -5.77 -4.81 -11.73
C MET A 42 -6.98 -4.11 -12.36
N ALA A 43 -6.76 -3.23 -13.35
CA ALA A 43 -7.84 -2.55 -14.07
C ALA A 43 -8.74 -3.50 -14.85
N LYS A 44 -8.17 -4.56 -15.44
CA LYS A 44 -8.95 -5.59 -16.15
C LYS A 44 -9.83 -6.42 -15.22
N MET A 45 -9.52 -6.46 -13.93
CA MET A 45 -10.32 -7.17 -12.95
C MET A 45 -11.48 -6.31 -12.42
N GLU A 46 -11.71 -5.10 -12.97
CA GLU A 46 -12.75 -4.13 -12.56
C GLU A 46 -12.76 -3.82 -11.05
N ASN A 47 -11.61 -3.97 -10.39
CA ASN A 47 -11.50 -3.99 -8.92
C ASN A 47 -10.52 -2.95 -8.38
N LEU A 48 -10.15 -1.93 -9.18
CA LEU A 48 -9.22 -0.89 -8.72
C LEU A 48 -9.91 0.01 -7.70
N SER A 49 -9.48 -0.10 -6.44
CA SER A 49 -10.00 0.72 -5.34
C SER A 49 -9.37 2.12 -5.33
N VAL A 50 -10.01 3.06 -4.64
CA VAL A 50 -9.43 4.41 -4.51
C VAL A 50 -8.09 4.36 -3.78
N VAL A 51 -7.96 3.47 -2.79
CA VAL A 51 -6.71 3.24 -2.06
C VAL A 51 -5.59 2.76 -3.00
N GLU A 52 -5.88 1.77 -3.85
CA GLU A 52 -4.92 1.23 -4.81
C GLU A 52 -4.50 2.28 -5.84
N GLU A 53 -5.44 3.09 -6.35
CA GLU A 53 -5.13 4.20 -7.24
C GLU A 53 -4.16 5.20 -6.61
N GLU A 54 -4.38 5.59 -5.35
CA GLU A 54 -3.48 6.52 -4.65
C GLU A 54 -2.09 5.90 -4.45
N ILE A 55 -1.99 4.60 -4.21
CA ILE A 55 -0.70 3.89 -4.15
C ILE A 55 0.00 3.94 -5.52
N PHE A 56 -0.71 3.64 -6.62
CA PHE A 56 -0.13 3.74 -7.97
C PHE A 56 0.32 5.15 -8.31
N LYS A 57 -0.49 6.17 -7.98
CA LYS A 57 -0.12 7.58 -8.19
C LYS A 57 1.13 7.94 -7.39
N PHE A 58 1.23 7.48 -6.14
CA PHE A 58 2.42 7.69 -5.31
C PHE A 58 3.67 7.05 -5.92
N ILE A 59 3.61 5.78 -6.32
CA ILE A 59 4.78 5.09 -6.88
C ILE A 59 5.22 5.73 -8.21
N ARG A 60 4.28 6.19 -9.06
CA ARG A 60 4.66 6.95 -10.27
C ARG A 60 5.34 8.27 -9.93
N LYS A 61 4.83 8.97 -8.91
CA LYS A 61 5.42 10.24 -8.46
C LYS A 61 6.81 10.02 -7.86
N SER A 62 7.04 8.90 -7.18
CA SER A 62 8.28 8.63 -6.45
C SER A 62 9.52 8.53 -7.34
N PHE A 63 9.36 8.18 -8.62
CA PHE A 63 10.45 8.18 -9.62
C PHE A 63 11.16 9.54 -9.78
N HIS A 64 10.49 10.63 -9.43
CA HIS A 64 10.99 11.99 -9.59
C HIS A 64 11.24 12.69 -8.25
N LEU A 65 11.16 11.97 -7.13
CA LEU A 65 11.36 12.54 -5.81
C LEU A 65 12.82 12.45 -5.38
N ASN A 66 13.29 13.53 -4.75
CA ASN A 66 14.58 13.54 -4.08
C ASN A 66 14.45 12.91 -2.67
N PRO A 67 15.53 12.35 -2.09
CA PRO A 67 15.52 11.74 -0.75
C PRO A 67 14.82 12.58 0.34
N LYS A 68 15.02 13.91 0.30
CA LYS A 68 14.42 14.84 1.27
C LYS A 68 12.89 14.95 1.15
N GLN A 69 12.31 14.64 -0.01
CA GLN A 69 10.88 14.76 -0.27
C GLN A 69 10.11 13.47 0.05
N PHE A 70 10.80 12.34 0.23
CA PHE A 70 10.15 11.06 0.44
C PHE A 70 9.34 11.02 1.73
N LYS A 71 9.88 11.54 2.83
CA LYS A 71 9.16 11.56 4.12
C LYS A 71 7.85 12.31 4.03
N ASP A 72 7.84 13.46 3.37
CA ASP A 72 6.64 14.28 3.16
C ASP A 72 5.65 13.58 2.21
N ALA A 73 6.16 12.92 1.16
CA ALA A 73 5.33 12.17 0.22
C ALA A 73 4.67 10.95 0.89
N PHE A 74 5.39 10.20 1.73
CA PHE A 74 4.84 9.11 2.52
C PHE A 74 3.80 9.61 3.51
N THR A 75 4.07 10.73 4.20
CA THR A 75 3.12 11.34 5.13
C THR A 75 1.83 11.75 4.42
N SER A 76 1.96 12.41 3.26
CA SER A 76 0.83 12.81 2.42
C SER A 76 0.01 11.61 1.94
N LEU A 77 0.66 10.52 1.52
CA LEU A 77 -0.04 9.31 1.12
C LEU A 77 -0.77 8.69 2.32
N ARG A 78 -0.11 8.57 3.48
CA ARG A 78 -0.71 8.01 4.69
C ARG A 78 -1.97 8.77 5.09
N GLU A 79 -1.91 10.10 5.10
CA GLU A 79 -3.06 10.95 5.45
C GLU A 79 -4.22 10.80 4.47
N LYS A 80 -3.93 10.63 3.18
CA LYS A 80 -4.95 10.32 2.18
C LYS A 80 -5.59 8.96 2.44
N LEU A 81 -4.78 7.93 2.63
CA LEU A 81 -5.26 6.55 2.81
C LEU A 81 -6.07 6.40 4.11
N LYS A 82 -5.67 7.05 5.20
CA LYS A 82 -6.40 7.02 6.48
C LYS A 82 -7.86 7.50 6.37
N LYS A 83 -8.17 8.38 5.42
CA LYS A 83 -9.57 8.83 5.17
C LYS A 83 -10.48 7.70 4.69
N TYR A 84 -9.91 6.62 4.17
CA TYR A 84 -10.63 5.48 3.63
C TYR A 84 -10.60 4.27 4.56
N GLU A 85 -9.90 4.32 5.69
CA GLU A 85 -9.70 3.19 6.60
C GLU A 85 -11.05 2.65 7.14
N ASP A 86 -11.98 3.56 7.45
CA ASP A 86 -13.33 3.21 7.93
C ASP A 86 -14.37 3.08 6.79
N ASN A 87 -13.96 3.17 5.52
CA ASN A 87 -14.87 3.06 4.39
C ASN A 87 -15.11 1.57 4.03
N PRO A 88 -16.34 1.04 4.16
CA PRO A 88 -16.63 -0.36 3.86
C PRO A 88 -16.29 -0.77 2.42
N LEU A 89 -16.38 0.16 1.46
CA LEU A 89 -16.06 -0.10 0.05
C LEU A 89 -14.55 -0.29 -0.19
N GLU A 90 -13.72 0.29 0.67
CA GLU A 90 -12.25 0.27 0.56
C GLU A 90 -11.61 -0.76 1.50
N SER A 91 -12.41 -1.40 2.36
CA SER A 91 -11.98 -2.34 3.40
C SER A 91 -11.08 -3.48 2.89
N ARG A 92 -11.30 -3.94 1.64
CA ARG A 92 -10.47 -4.98 1.02
C ARG A 92 -9.00 -4.57 0.93
N SER A 93 -8.71 -3.33 0.55
CA SER A 93 -7.34 -2.82 0.43
C SER A 93 -6.54 -2.94 1.72
N PHE A 94 -7.17 -2.59 2.83
CA PHE A 94 -6.56 -2.63 4.16
C PHE A 94 -6.50 -4.04 4.76
N MET A 95 -7.37 -4.95 4.30
CA MET A 95 -7.37 -6.35 4.74
C MET A 95 -6.20 -7.14 4.15
N TYR A 96 -5.90 -6.95 2.87
CA TYR A 96 -4.87 -7.74 2.18
C TYR A 96 -3.46 -7.18 2.35
N LEU A 97 -3.33 -5.87 2.55
CA LEU A 97 -2.03 -5.22 2.71
C LEU A 97 -2.11 -4.12 3.77
N ASP A 98 -1.33 -4.28 4.85
CA ASP A 98 -1.18 -3.25 5.88
C ASP A 98 -0.28 -2.10 5.41
N ILE A 99 -0.77 -1.40 4.38
CA ILE A 99 -0.08 -0.28 3.73
C ILE A 99 0.15 0.88 4.71
N ILE A 100 -0.71 1.02 5.72
CA ILE A 100 -0.57 2.07 6.75
C ILE A 100 0.64 1.77 7.63
N SER A 101 0.80 0.53 8.13
CA SER A 101 1.99 0.15 8.88
C SER A 101 3.27 0.28 8.07
N TRP A 102 3.22 -0.09 6.78
CA TRP A 102 4.34 0.13 5.87
C TRP A 102 4.73 1.61 5.76
N LEU A 103 3.76 2.51 5.52
CA LEU A 103 4.01 3.95 5.44
C LEU A 103 4.55 4.52 6.75
N GLU A 104 3.99 4.13 7.89
CA GLU A 104 4.45 4.57 9.21
C GLU A 104 5.89 4.13 9.47
N SER A 105 6.25 2.91 9.09
CA SER A 105 7.62 2.41 9.11
C SER A 105 8.58 3.30 8.31
N LYS A 106 8.19 3.75 7.11
CA LYS A 106 9.02 4.64 6.29
C LYS A 106 9.11 6.06 6.85
N ILE A 107 8.05 6.56 7.47
CA ILE A 107 8.01 7.92 8.06
C ILE A 107 8.84 7.99 9.34
N GLU A 108 8.75 6.95 10.17
CA GLU A 108 9.40 6.84 11.48
C GLU A 108 10.82 6.25 11.37
N ASN A 109 11.17 5.72 10.21
CA ASN A 109 12.44 5.04 9.95
C ASN A 109 12.70 3.88 10.92
N VAL A 110 11.68 3.04 11.09
CA VAL A 110 11.73 1.82 11.90
C VAL A 110 11.26 0.63 11.07
N PRO A 111 11.69 -0.59 11.42
CA PRO A 111 11.23 -1.79 10.73
C PRO A 111 9.70 -1.97 10.82
N VAL A 112 9.08 -2.42 9.72
CA VAL A 112 7.61 -2.58 9.65
C VAL A 112 7.07 -3.57 10.67
N GLN A 113 7.84 -4.61 11.00
CA GLN A 113 7.46 -5.58 12.04
C GLN A 113 7.32 -4.94 13.42
N ASP A 114 8.08 -3.89 13.72
CA ASP A 114 8.01 -3.20 15.01
C ASP A 114 6.74 -2.35 15.08
N ILE A 115 6.37 -1.66 13.99
CA ILE A 115 5.09 -0.95 13.88
C ILE A 115 3.90 -1.90 14.07
N ILE A 116 3.91 -3.04 13.38
CA ILE A 116 2.85 -4.05 13.47
C ILE A 116 2.73 -4.59 14.90
N LYS A 117 3.86 -4.92 15.51
CA LYS A 117 3.93 -5.41 16.90
C LYS A 117 3.35 -4.37 17.88
N ASP A 118 3.75 -3.11 17.74
CA ASP A 118 3.29 -2.04 18.62
C ASP A 118 1.78 -1.78 18.48
N LYS A 119 1.25 -1.81 17.26
CA LYS A 119 -0.20 -1.72 17.02
C LYS A 119 -0.96 -2.87 17.66
N TYR A 120 -0.45 -4.09 17.52
CA TYR A 120 -1.03 -5.27 18.16
C TYR A 120 -1.07 -5.11 19.69
N LEU A 121 0.05 -4.76 20.31
CA LEU A 121 0.14 -4.57 21.77
C LEU A 121 -0.78 -3.46 22.29
N LYS A 122 -0.92 -2.34 21.55
CA LYS A 122 -1.84 -1.26 21.90
C LYS A 122 -3.31 -1.71 21.85
N ARG A 123 -3.69 -2.46 20.80
CA ARG A 123 -5.04 -3.03 20.67
C ARG A 123 -5.37 -3.98 21.83
N GLU A 124 -4.42 -4.83 22.23
CA GLU A 124 -4.62 -5.76 23.36
C GLU A 124 -4.74 -5.05 24.71
N LYS A 125 -4.01 -3.94 24.92
CA LYS A 125 -4.17 -3.11 26.12
C LYS A 125 -5.55 -2.45 26.19
N ASN A 126 -6.07 -1.93 25.07
CA ASN A 126 -7.36 -1.25 25.03
C ASN A 126 -8.57 -2.18 25.17
N LYS A 127 -8.37 -3.51 25.04
CA LYS A 127 -9.41 -4.52 25.28
C LYS A 127 -9.53 -4.93 26.75
N LYS A 128 -8.52 -4.63 27.57
CA LYS A 128 -8.50 -4.90 29.02
C LYS A 128 -9.07 -3.71 29.77
#